data_AF-A0A7C7V411-F1
#
_entry.id   AF-A0A7C7V411-F1
#
_cell.length_a   1.000
_cell.length_b   1.000
_cell.length_c   1.000
_cell.angle_alpha   90.00
_cell.angle_beta   90.00
_cell.angle_gamma   90.00
#
_symmetry.space_group_name_H-M   'P 1'
#
loop_
_entity.id
_entity.type
_entity.pdbx_description
1 polymer ?
#
loop_
_entity_poly.entity_id
_entity_poly.type
_entity_poly.pdbx_seq_one_letter_code
_entity_poly.pdbx_strand_id
1 'polypeptide(L)'
;MSTAIFPEPIREQLRAVERLMVEQAEGHHPDLRAALAHLVAAGGKRVRPALVLLVGGMLKGETQPLSTFAAAVEMLHTATLVHDDLIDGALMRRGMPTLNAQWSPAATVLTGDFIFARSATLAAATNSVQVMRMFADTLAVIVSGEISQLFDGIHHTDRERYYRRIYAKTASLFELATAGAAVLSQAPEEQVEAMRRLGYALGMAFQIVDDILDFTGSPAQMGGQDHRLCPTNPPSRS
;
A
#
# COMPACT_ATOMS: atom_id res chain seq x y z
N MET A 1 0.40 -22.22 -7.89
CA MET A 1 -1.06 -22.24 -7.68
C MET A 1 -1.58 -20.84 -7.93
N SER A 2 -2.48 -20.69 -8.90
CA SER A 2 -3.06 -19.39 -9.28
C SER A 2 -4.11 -19.00 -8.23
N THR A 3 -3.74 -18.12 -7.30
CA THR A 3 -4.66 -17.64 -6.25
C THR A 3 -5.35 -16.38 -6.74
N ALA A 4 -6.43 -16.54 -7.51
CA ALA A 4 -7.43 -15.48 -7.62
C ALA A 4 -8.11 -15.37 -6.25
N ILE A 5 -7.60 -14.50 -5.38
CA ILE A 5 -8.09 -14.30 -4.00
C ILE A 5 -9.46 -13.59 -3.98
N PHE A 6 -9.89 -13.02 -5.11
CA PHE A 6 -11.12 -12.24 -5.18
C PHE A 6 -12.13 -12.81 -6.18
N PRO A 7 -13.43 -12.74 -5.85
CA PRO A 7 -14.47 -13.41 -6.61
C PRO A 7 -14.61 -12.78 -8.01
N GLU A 8 -15.07 -13.59 -8.98
CA GLU A 8 -15.39 -13.19 -10.37
C GLU A 8 -16.08 -11.81 -10.51
N PRO A 9 -17.03 -11.40 -9.62
CA PRO A 9 -17.81 -10.17 -9.79
C PRO A 9 -16.99 -8.88 -9.82
N ILE A 10 -15.84 -8.81 -9.12
CA ILE A 10 -15.06 -7.56 -9.02
C ILE A 10 -13.86 -7.50 -9.97
N ARG A 11 -13.65 -8.54 -10.80
CA ARG A 11 -12.45 -8.62 -11.66
C ARG A 11 -12.36 -7.48 -12.66
N GLU A 12 -13.47 -7.14 -13.31
CA GLU A 12 -13.50 -6.03 -14.28
C GLU A 12 -13.31 -4.66 -13.61
N GLN A 13 -13.86 -4.49 -12.41
CA GLN A 13 -13.66 -3.28 -11.61
C GLN A 13 -12.19 -3.13 -11.17
N LEU A 14 -11.54 -4.23 -10.75
CA LEU A 14 -10.11 -4.22 -10.45
C LEU A 14 -9.25 -3.86 -11.66
N ARG A 15 -9.58 -4.39 -12.86
CA ARG A 15 -8.89 -4.00 -14.10
C ARG A 15 -9.10 -2.52 -14.41
N ALA A 16 -10.29 -1.97 -14.14
CA ALA A 16 -10.56 -0.55 -14.29
C ALA A 16 -9.73 0.30 -13.32
N VAL A 17 -9.60 -0.13 -12.06
CA VAL A 17 -8.72 0.49 -11.07
C VAL A 17 -7.27 0.49 -11.56
N GLU A 18 -6.76 -0.62 -12.08
CA GLU A 18 -5.39 -0.70 -12.60
C GLU A 18 -5.15 0.23 -13.79
N ARG A 19 -6.13 0.35 -14.70
CA ARG A 19 -6.06 1.33 -15.80
C ARG A 19 -6.03 2.77 -15.27
N LEU A 20 -6.92 3.12 -14.35
CA LEU A 20 -6.95 4.44 -13.71
C LEU A 20 -5.62 4.79 -13.04
N MET A 21 -4.95 3.82 -12.41
CA MET A 21 -3.62 4.01 -11.82
C MET A 21 -2.58 4.37 -12.87
N VAL A 22 -2.50 3.62 -13.98
CA VAL A 22 -1.53 3.87 -15.06
C VAL A 22 -1.81 5.20 -15.77
N GLU A 23 -3.09 5.54 -15.97
CA GLU A 23 -3.52 6.80 -16.59
C GLU A 23 -3.07 8.05 -15.80
N GLN A 24 -2.70 7.91 -14.52
CA GLN A 24 -2.21 9.04 -13.74
C GLN A 24 -0.88 9.64 -14.24
N ALA A 25 -0.13 8.93 -15.08
CA ALA A 25 1.07 9.44 -15.72
C ALA A 25 0.81 10.07 -17.10
N GLU A 26 -0.43 10.11 -17.59
CA GLU A 26 -0.73 10.74 -18.88
C GLU A 26 -0.46 12.24 -18.85
N GLY A 27 0.14 12.75 -19.93
CA GLY A 27 0.56 14.15 -20.03
C GLY A 27 1.81 14.51 -19.21
N HIS A 28 2.44 13.53 -18.55
CA HIS A 28 3.70 13.70 -17.81
C HIS A 28 4.88 13.01 -18.52
N HIS A 29 6.06 13.02 -17.89
CA HIS A 29 7.28 12.45 -18.48
C HIS A 29 7.09 10.97 -18.86
N PRO A 30 7.53 10.50 -20.04
CA PRO A 30 7.29 9.13 -20.51
C PRO A 30 7.74 8.04 -19.53
N ASP A 31 8.87 8.25 -18.85
CA ASP A 31 9.40 7.29 -17.88
C ASP A 31 8.46 7.08 -16.67
N LEU A 32 7.64 8.08 -16.30
CA LEU A 32 6.65 7.91 -15.22
C LEU A 32 5.55 6.92 -15.61
N ARG A 33 5.13 6.92 -16.88
CA ARG A 33 4.17 5.95 -17.40
C ARG A 33 4.76 4.55 -17.39
N ALA A 34 6.01 4.41 -17.82
CA ALA A 34 6.73 3.13 -17.76
C ALA A 34 6.88 2.64 -16.32
N ALA A 35 7.22 3.52 -15.38
CA ALA A 35 7.34 3.20 -13.96
C ALA A 35 6.01 2.73 -13.35
N LEU A 36 4.90 3.46 -13.58
CA LEU A 36 3.58 3.04 -13.10
C LEU A 36 3.14 1.72 -13.72
N ALA A 37 3.34 1.54 -15.03
CA ALA A 37 3.03 0.28 -15.70
C ALA A 37 3.84 -0.88 -15.11
N HIS A 38 5.14 -0.67 -14.83
CA HIS A 38 6.00 -1.65 -14.17
C HIS A 38 5.51 -1.97 -12.75
N LEU A 39 5.19 -0.98 -11.94
CA LEU A 39 4.71 -1.18 -10.56
C LEU A 39 3.36 -1.90 -10.52
N VAL A 40 2.45 -1.59 -11.44
CA VAL A 40 1.18 -2.31 -11.59
C VAL A 40 1.43 -3.74 -12.09
N ALA A 41 2.30 -3.93 -13.09
CA ALA A 41 2.60 -5.24 -13.67
C ALA A 41 3.40 -6.17 -12.75
N ALA A 42 4.28 -5.63 -11.89
CA ALA A 42 4.98 -6.36 -10.82
C ALA A 42 3.98 -7.04 -9.86
N GLY A 43 2.71 -6.68 -9.97
CA GLY A 43 1.60 -7.45 -9.46
C GLY A 43 1.36 -7.19 -7.99
N GLY A 44 0.43 -7.95 -7.44
CA GLY A 44 -0.02 -7.83 -6.08
C GLY A 44 -1.39 -8.45 -5.95
N LYS A 45 -1.75 -8.81 -4.72
CA LYS A 45 -3.04 -9.43 -4.45
C LYS A 45 -4.20 -8.44 -4.68
N ARG A 46 -3.94 -7.12 -4.83
CA ARG A 46 -4.94 -6.03 -4.94
C ARG A 46 -5.98 -6.05 -3.83
N VAL A 47 -5.53 -6.40 -2.62
CA VAL A 47 -6.42 -6.57 -1.45
C VAL A 47 -7.12 -5.27 -1.10
N ARG A 48 -6.41 -4.15 -1.11
CA ARG A 48 -6.98 -2.84 -0.72
C ARG A 48 -8.04 -2.35 -1.71
N PRO A 49 -7.80 -2.31 -3.03
CA PRO A 49 -8.85 -2.06 -4.02
C PRO A 49 -10.05 -2.98 -3.89
N ALA A 50 -9.80 -4.28 -3.69
CA ALA A 50 -10.87 -5.25 -3.57
C ALA A 50 -11.76 -4.97 -2.34
N LEU A 51 -11.17 -4.59 -1.21
CA LEU A 51 -11.92 -4.19 -0.02
C LEU A 51 -12.80 -2.96 -0.27
N VAL A 52 -12.27 -1.93 -0.95
CA VAL A 52 -13.07 -0.75 -1.32
C VAL A 52 -14.28 -1.15 -2.16
N LEU A 53 -14.05 -1.95 -3.21
CA LEU A 53 -15.09 -2.37 -4.14
C LEU A 53 -16.14 -3.28 -3.49
N LEU A 54 -15.70 -4.23 -2.64
CA LEU A 54 -16.60 -5.16 -1.95
C LEU A 54 -17.45 -4.46 -0.89
N VAL A 55 -16.84 -3.60 -0.05
CA VAL A 55 -17.57 -2.83 0.96
C VAL A 55 -18.54 -1.86 0.29
N GLY A 56 -18.08 -1.13 -0.73
CA GLY A 56 -18.93 -0.21 -1.46
C GLY A 56 -20.08 -0.93 -2.18
N GLY A 57 -19.82 -2.07 -2.80
CA GLY A 57 -20.85 -2.90 -3.43
C GLY A 57 -21.90 -3.42 -2.43
N MET A 58 -21.45 -3.90 -1.25
CA MET A 58 -22.33 -4.33 -0.16
C MET A 58 -23.22 -3.18 0.34
N LEU A 59 -22.68 -1.97 0.40
CA LEU A 59 -23.37 -0.75 0.85
C LEU A 59 -24.09 0.00 -0.29
N LYS A 60 -24.11 -0.57 -1.50
CA LYS A 60 -24.76 0.00 -2.70
C LYS A 60 -24.22 1.37 -3.11
N GLY A 61 -22.94 1.63 -2.86
CA GLY A 61 -22.26 2.84 -3.32
C GLY A 61 -22.07 2.88 -4.84
N GLU A 62 -21.89 4.10 -5.36
CA GLU A 62 -21.67 4.31 -6.79
C GLU A 62 -20.32 3.76 -7.25
N THR A 63 -20.32 3.03 -8.36
CA THR A 63 -19.13 2.33 -8.85
C THR A 63 -17.97 3.27 -9.17
N GLN A 64 -18.24 4.46 -9.71
CA GLN A 64 -17.17 5.34 -10.17
C GLN A 64 -16.41 6.01 -9.02
N PRO A 65 -17.05 6.69 -8.05
CA PRO A 65 -16.34 7.19 -6.86
C PRO A 65 -15.57 6.10 -6.11
N LEU A 66 -16.14 4.90 -6.00
CA LEU A 66 -15.48 3.75 -5.37
C LEU A 66 -14.24 3.29 -6.15
N SER A 67 -14.31 3.24 -7.48
CA SER A 67 -13.16 2.85 -8.33
C SER A 67 -12.04 3.90 -8.27
N THR A 68 -12.40 5.19 -8.31
CA THR A 68 -11.45 6.30 -8.11
C THR A 68 -10.78 6.22 -6.73
N PHE A 69 -11.55 5.96 -5.68
CA PHE A 69 -11.01 5.82 -4.33
C PHE A 69 -10.16 4.57 -4.15
N ALA A 70 -10.55 3.44 -4.76
CA ALA A 70 -9.76 2.22 -4.79
C ALA A 70 -8.39 2.44 -5.44
N ALA A 71 -8.35 3.18 -6.55
CA ALA A 71 -7.10 3.60 -7.20
C ALA A 71 -6.28 4.52 -6.29
N ALA A 72 -6.91 5.49 -5.61
CA ALA A 72 -6.22 6.35 -4.65
C ALA A 72 -5.54 5.52 -3.54
N VAL A 73 -6.26 4.60 -2.88
CA VAL A 73 -5.69 3.80 -1.79
C VAL A 73 -4.53 2.92 -2.27
N GLU A 74 -4.63 2.29 -3.43
CA GLU A 74 -3.53 1.46 -3.96
C GLU A 74 -2.35 2.29 -4.47
N MET A 75 -2.60 3.50 -5.01
CA MET A 75 -1.50 4.41 -5.37
C MET A 75 -0.77 4.94 -4.14
N LEU A 76 -1.49 5.26 -3.05
CA LEU A 76 -0.85 5.60 -1.78
C LEU A 76 0.04 4.46 -1.31
N HIS A 77 -0.47 3.22 -1.30
CA HIS A 77 0.34 2.05 -0.97
C HIS A 77 1.53 1.87 -1.91
N THR A 78 1.34 2.11 -3.21
CA THR A 78 2.42 1.98 -4.19
C THR A 78 3.52 3.00 -3.95
N ALA A 79 3.16 4.24 -3.60
CA ALA A 79 4.13 5.28 -3.24
C ALA A 79 4.95 4.87 -2.02
N THR A 80 4.31 4.34 -0.97
CA THR A 80 5.05 3.87 0.22
C THR A 80 6.02 2.76 -0.13
N LEU A 81 5.65 1.81 -1.01
CA LEU A 81 6.56 0.74 -1.44
C LEU A 81 7.78 1.28 -2.21
N VAL A 82 7.59 2.28 -3.08
CA VAL A 82 8.70 2.89 -3.83
C VAL A 82 9.67 3.59 -2.88
N HIS A 83 9.16 4.32 -1.89
CA HIS A 83 10.00 4.96 -0.87
C HIS A 83 10.68 3.94 0.05
N ASP A 84 9.95 2.93 0.53
CA ASP A 84 10.50 1.84 1.35
C ASP A 84 11.63 1.10 0.60
N ASP A 85 11.44 0.76 -0.69
CA ASP A 85 12.46 0.08 -1.50
C ASP A 85 13.77 0.87 -1.60
N LEU A 86 13.68 2.20 -1.58
CA LEU A 86 14.84 3.07 -1.58
C LEU A 86 15.49 3.16 -0.18
N ILE A 87 14.68 3.37 0.86
CA ILE A 87 15.14 3.48 2.25
C ILE A 87 15.83 2.19 2.71
N ASP A 88 15.25 1.04 2.38
CA ASP A 88 15.74 -0.29 2.74
C ASP A 88 16.83 -0.80 1.78
N GLY A 89 17.11 -0.09 0.68
CA GLY A 89 18.08 -0.52 -0.34
C GLY A 89 17.65 -1.76 -1.13
N ALA A 90 16.36 -2.06 -1.20
CA ALA A 90 15.84 -3.24 -1.89
C ALA A 90 15.96 -3.10 -3.41
N LEU A 91 16.64 -4.07 -4.04
CA LEU A 91 16.81 -4.12 -5.50
C LEU A 91 15.78 -5.02 -6.21
N MET A 92 15.10 -5.88 -5.45
CA MET A 92 14.11 -6.83 -5.96
C MET A 92 12.87 -6.83 -5.09
N ARG A 93 11.69 -6.97 -5.71
CA ARG A 93 10.40 -7.13 -5.03
C ARG A 93 9.53 -8.09 -5.84
N ARG A 94 9.05 -9.17 -5.21
CA ARG A 94 8.23 -10.21 -5.86
C ARG A 94 8.87 -10.80 -7.12
N GLY A 95 10.20 -10.93 -7.12
CA GLY A 95 10.96 -11.47 -8.27
C GLY A 95 11.16 -10.48 -9.43
N MET A 96 10.72 -9.22 -9.29
CA MET A 96 10.93 -8.15 -10.27
C MET A 96 11.91 -7.10 -9.72
N PRO A 97 12.74 -6.47 -10.57
CA PRO A 97 13.59 -5.36 -10.14
C PRO A 97 12.76 -4.17 -9.63
N THR A 98 13.18 -3.55 -8.53
CA THR A 98 12.56 -2.31 -8.01
C THR A 98 12.93 -1.11 -8.88
N LEU A 99 12.27 0.04 -8.66
CA LEU A 99 12.73 1.30 -9.28
C LEU A 99 14.11 1.71 -8.76
N ASN A 100 14.37 1.48 -7.46
CA ASN A 100 15.67 1.70 -6.84
C ASN A 100 16.82 0.93 -7.53
N ALA A 101 16.55 -0.24 -8.10
CA ALA A 101 17.56 -1.00 -8.85
C ALA A 101 17.91 -0.40 -10.22
N GLN A 102 17.01 0.40 -10.79
CA GLN A 102 17.13 0.86 -12.18
C GLN A 102 17.43 2.36 -12.26
N TRP A 103 16.97 3.13 -11.27
CA TRP A 103 16.94 4.60 -11.32
C TRP A 103 17.82 5.18 -10.22
N SER A 104 18.23 6.45 -10.39
CA SER A 104 19.00 7.13 -9.35
C SER A 104 18.14 7.34 -8.09
N PRO A 105 18.76 7.45 -6.89
CA PRO A 105 18.02 7.75 -5.66
C PRO A 105 17.09 8.97 -5.79
N ALA A 106 17.59 10.05 -6.41
CA ALA A 106 16.80 11.26 -6.63
C ALA A 106 15.58 11.01 -7.53
N ALA A 107 15.74 10.26 -8.63
CA ALA A 107 14.63 9.93 -9.51
C ALA A 107 13.61 9.02 -8.82
N THR A 108 14.05 8.07 -7.99
CA THR A 108 13.19 7.17 -7.23
C THR A 108 12.35 7.92 -6.19
N VAL A 109 12.96 8.82 -5.40
CA VAL A 109 12.22 9.67 -4.44
C VAL A 109 11.14 10.49 -5.15
N LEU A 110 11.52 11.22 -6.20
CA LEU A 110 10.59 12.09 -6.94
C LEU A 110 9.46 11.31 -7.62
N THR A 111 9.72 10.06 -8.01
CA THR A 111 8.68 9.17 -8.55
C THR A 111 7.70 8.77 -7.46
N GLY A 112 8.17 8.40 -6.27
CA GLY A 112 7.29 8.14 -5.13
C GLY A 112 6.45 9.38 -4.77
N ASP A 113 7.05 10.57 -4.76
CA ASP A 113 6.34 11.84 -4.49
C ASP A 113 5.27 12.13 -5.55
N PHE A 114 5.58 11.88 -6.82
CA PHE A 114 4.63 12.00 -7.91
C PHE A 114 3.45 11.04 -7.73
N ILE A 115 3.71 9.75 -7.46
CA ILE A 115 2.66 8.75 -7.24
C ILE A 115 1.78 9.14 -6.04
N PHE A 116 2.40 9.64 -4.97
CA PHE A 116 1.69 10.18 -3.82
C PHE A 116 0.78 11.38 -4.19
N ALA A 117 1.29 12.35 -4.94
CA ALA A 117 0.49 13.50 -5.40
C ALA A 117 -0.69 13.07 -6.29
N ARG A 118 -0.50 12.08 -7.16
CA ARG A 118 -1.57 11.51 -7.99
C ARG A 118 -2.60 10.74 -7.15
N SER A 119 -2.15 10.03 -6.13
CA SER A 119 -3.04 9.39 -5.15
C SER A 119 -3.94 10.40 -4.44
N ALA A 120 -3.36 11.52 -3.97
CA ALA A 120 -4.13 12.60 -3.33
C ALA A 120 -5.12 13.26 -4.31
N THR A 121 -4.72 13.40 -5.58
CA THR A 121 -5.60 13.91 -6.65
C THR A 121 -6.82 13.01 -6.84
N LEU A 122 -6.62 11.69 -6.87
CA LEU A 122 -7.73 10.71 -6.97
C LEU A 122 -8.63 10.75 -5.72
N ALA A 123 -8.05 10.82 -4.52
CA ALA A 123 -8.83 10.95 -3.29
C ALA A 123 -9.70 12.22 -3.30
N ALA A 124 -9.15 13.35 -3.74
CA ALA A 124 -9.88 14.61 -3.88
C ALA A 124 -10.98 14.53 -4.96
N ALA A 125 -10.73 13.81 -6.07
CA ALA A 125 -11.70 13.62 -7.15
C ALA A 125 -12.97 12.84 -6.74
N THR A 126 -12.98 12.22 -5.55
CA THR A 126 -14.20 11.65 -4.96
C THR A 126 -15.20 12.70 -4.48
N ASN A 127 -14.79 13.98 -4.42
CA ASN A 127 -15.57 15.12 -3.91
C ASN A 127 -16.10 14.94 -2.47
N SER A 128 -15.44 14.10 -1.67
CA SER A 128 -15.76 13.91 -0.25
C SER A 128 -14.65 14.47 0.64
N VAL A 129 -14.97 15.57 1.35
CA VAL A 129 -14.07 16.19 2.33
C VAL A 129 -13.72 15.23 3.46
N GLN A 130 -14.67 14.39 3.87
CA GLN A 130 -14.45 13.39 4.92
C GLN A 130 -13.44 12.32 4.47
N VAL A 131 -13.55 11.84 3.22
CA VAL A 131 -12.58 10.90 2.64
C VAL A 131 -11.20 11.53 2.52
N MET A 132 -11.11 12.77 2.04
CA MET A 132 -9.82 13.47 1.92
C MET A 132 -9.15 13.70 3.28
N ARG A 133 -9.95 13.98 4.33
CA ARG A 133 -9.43 14.07 5.71
C ARG A 133 -8.88 12.72 6.18
N MET A 134 -9.66 11.64 6.04
CA MET A 134 -9.22 10.29 6.39
C MET A 134 -7.95 9.89 5.65
N PHE A 135 -7.84 10.24 4.37
CA PHE A 135 -6.65 10.00 3.56
C PHE A 135 -5.43 10.72 4.13
N ALA A 136 -5.55 12.02 4.43
CA ALA A 136 -4.47 12.83 5.00
C ALA A 136 -4.03 12.33 6.39
N ASP A 137 -4.99 11.98 7.25
CA ASP A 137 -4.71 11.43 8.58
C ASP A 137 -4.00 10.07 8.47
N THR A 138 -4.42 9.22 7.54
CA THR A 138 -3.78 7.91 7.29
C THR A 138 -2.35 8.07 6.79
N LEU A 139 -2.10 9.02 5.88
CA LEU A 139 -0.74 9.34 5.44
C LEU A 139 0.13 9.79 6.63
N ALA A 140 -0.37 10.69 7.46
CA ALA A 140 0.36 11.18 8.62
C ALA A 140 0.72 10.03 9.58
N VAL A 141 -0.19 9.07 9.77
CA VAL A 141 0.06 7.84 10.55
C VAL A 141 1.18 7.01 9.93
N ILE A 142 1.13 6.74 8.62
CA ILE A 142 2.17 5.95 7.92
C ILE A 142 3.54 6.62 8.05
N VAL A 143 3.63 7.90 7.68
CA VAL A 143 4.90 8.65 7.68
C VAL A 143 5.47 8.79 9.08
N SER A 144 4.63 9.08 10.08
CA SER A 144 5.08 9.13 11.48
C SER A 144 5.61 7.76 11.94
N GLY A 145 4.96 6.67 11.54
CA GLY A 145 5.40 5.32 11.84
C GLY A 145 6.77 4.97 11.23
N GLU A 146 7.02 5.37 9.98
CA GLU A 146 8.32 5.19 9.32
C GLU A 146 9.41 6.08 9.95
N ILE A 147 9.10 7.34 10.27
CA ILE A 147 10.00 8.25 10.99
C ILE A 147 10.41 7.65 12.35
N SER A 148 9.44 7.19 13.16
CA SER A 148 9.74 6.57 14.45
C SER A 148 10.65 5.35 14.31
N GLN A 149 10.48 4.53 13.27
CA GLN A 149 11.35 3.38 13.01
C GLN A 149 12.79 3.81 12.72
N LEU A 150 12.99 4.89 11.95
CA LEU A 150 14.32 5.42 11.64
C LEU A 150 15.04 6.00 12.88
N PHE A 151 14.33 6.70 13.76
CA PHE A 151 14.95 7.40 14.90
C PHE A 151 15.14 6.54 16.15
N ASP A 152 14.28 5.57 16.40
CA ASP A 152 14.28 4.82 17.66
C ASP A 152 15.37 3.71 17.72
N GLY A 153 16.03 3.37 16.60
CA GLY A 153 17.07 2.33 16.53
C GLY A 153 16.59 0.90 16.91
N ILE A 154 17.55 -0.04 17.02
CA ILE A 154 17.33 -1.45 17.39
C ILE A 154 17.26 -1.64 18.91
N HIS A 155 16.41 -0.89 19.61
CA HIS A 155 16.22 -1.08 21.05
C HIS A 155 14.85 -1.68 21.35
N HIS A 156 14.89 -2.81 22.09
CA HIS A 156 13.81 -3.65 22.61
C HIS A 156 12.40 -3.42 22.00
N THR A 157 12.01 -4.32 21.10
CA THR A 157 10.62 -4.40 20.60
C THR A 157 9.73 -4.96 21.69
N ASP A 158 8.99 -4.10 22.40
CA ASP A 158 7.83 -4.58 23.15
C ASP A 158 6.65 -4.84 22.19
N ARG A 159 5.67 -5.61 22.69
CA ARG A 159 4.49 -5.99 21.92
C ARG A 159 3.66 -4.79 21.44
N GLU A 160 3.62 -3.71 22.21
CA GLU A 160 2.88 -2.49 21.86
C GLU A 160 3.55 -1.74 20.70
N ARG A 161 4.88 -1.66 20.70
CA ARG A 161 5.66 -1.07 19.62
C ARG A 161 5.50 -1.86 18.32
N TYR A 162 5.50 -3.19 18.41
CA TYR A 162 5.17 -4.07 17.28
C TYR A 162 3.77 -3.76 16.71
N TYR A 163 2.74 -3.70 17.57
CA TYR A 163 1.37 -3.42 17.12
C TYR A 163 1.22 -2.03 16.50
N ARG A 164 1.87 -1.01 17.07
CA ARG A 164 1.90 0.34 16.48
C ARG A 164 2.54 0.34 15.09
N ARG A 165 3.64 -0.39 14.92
CA ARG A 165 4.34 -0.51 13.63
C ARG A 165 3.45 -1.14 12.56
N ILE A 166 2.89 -2.32 12.83
CA ILE A 166 2.06 -3.01 11.83
C ILE A 166 0.74 -2.28 11.56
N TYR A 167 0.21 -1.54 12.55
CA TYR A 167 -0.92 -0.66 12.34
C TYR A 167 -0.56 0.46 11.37
N ALA A 168 0.52 1.20 11.64
CA ALA A 168 0.94 2.33 10.83
C ALA A 168 1.24 1.91 9.39
N LYS A 169 2.03 0.85 9.19
CA LYS A 169 2.50 0.39 7.88
C LYS A 169 1.41 -0.30 7.03
N THR A 170 0.49 -1.02 7.68
CA THR A 170 -0.44 -1.89 6.96
C THR A 170 -1.89 -1.63 7.33
N ALA A 171 -2.27 -1.72 8.61
CA ALA A 171 -3.68 -1.73 8.97
C ALA A 171 -4.40 -0.40 8.76
N SER A 172 -3.70 0.73 8.91
CA SER A 172 -4.21 2.07 8.66
C SER A 172 -4.80 2.23 7.24
N LEU A 173 -4.14 1.64 6.23
CA LEU A 173 -4.64 1.65 4.84
C LEU A 173 -5.85 0.73 4.63
N PHE A 174 -5.95 -0.38 5.35
CA PHE A 174 -7.14 -1.25 5.32
C PHE A 174 -8.33 -0.55 5.98
N GLU A 175 -8.07 0.15 7.08
CA GLU A 175 -9.05 1.00 7.76
C GLU A 175 -9.55 2.12 6.82
N LEU A 176 -8.63 2.85 6.17
CA LEU A 176 -8.97 3.86 5.18
C LEU A 176 -9.83 3.29 4.03
N ALA A 177 -9.44 2.14 3.49
CA ALA A 177 -10.14 1.49 2.39
C ALA A 177 -11.61 1.20 2.73
N THR A 178 -11.84 0.54 3.87
CA THR A 178 -13.16 0.07 4.28
C THR A 178 -14.05 1.22 4.77
N ALA A 179 -13.55 2.08 5.64
CA ALA A 179 -14.32 3.21 6.15
C ALA A 179 -14.57 4.28 5.06
N GLY A 180 -13.59 4.55 4.20
CA GLY A 180 -13.75 5.49 3.08
C GLY A 180 -14.79 5.00 2.07
N ALA A 181 -14.81 3.70 1.77
CA ALA A 181 -15.86 3.11 0.93
C ALA A 181 -17.26 3.26 1.54
N ALA A 182 -17.39 3.10 2.86
CA ALA A 182 -18.66 3.29 3.56
C ALA A 182 -19.14 4.76 3.49
N VAL A 183 -18.23 5.71 3.69
CA VAL A 183 -18.52 7.15 3.54
C VAL A 183 -18.98 7.48 2.12
N LEU A 184 -18.27 6.98 1.10
CA LEU A 184 -18.66 7.21 -0.30
C LEU A 184 -19.99 6.55 -0.67
N SER A 185 -20.35 5.48 0.04
CA SER A 185 -21.65 4.81 -0.10
C SER A 185 -22.78 5.49 0.69
N GLN A 186 -22.52 6.65 1.30
CA GLN A 186 -23.49 7.39 2.13
C GLN A 186 -24.08 6.53 3.26
N ALA A 187 -23.28 5.61 3.80
CA ALA A 187 -23.70 4.73 4.89
C ALA A 187 -23.89 5.53 6.20
N PRO A 188 -24.81 5.12 7.08
CA PRO A 188 -24.93 5.71 8.42
C PRO A 188 -23.62 5.61 9.21
N GLU A 189 -23.37 6.56 10.12
CA GLU A 189 -22.13 6.62 10.92
C GLU A 189 -21.82 5.31 11.65
N GLU A 190 -22.85 4.61 12.15
CA GLU A 190 -22.69 3.30 12.79
C GLU A 190 -22.06 2.26 11.84
N GLN A 191 -22.45 2.27 10.57
CA GLN A 191 -21.89 1.38 9.55
C GLN A 191 -20.49 1.81 9.13
N VAL A 192 -20.22 3.13 9.03
CA VAL A 192 -18.86 3.65 8.78
C VAL A 192 -17.91 3.18 9.86
N GLU A 193 -18.33 3.27 11.13
CA GLU A 193 -17.54 2.85 12.30
C GLU A 193 -17.40 1.32 12.37
N ALA A 194 -18.43 0.57 11.98
CA ALA A 194 -18.32 -0.88 11.83
C ALA A 194 -17.30 -1.28 10.73
N MET A 195 -17.31 -0.59 9.58
CA MET A 195 -16.35 -0.82 8.50
C MET A 195 -14.94 -0.41 8.91
N ARG A 196 -14.78 0.66 9.67
CA ARG A 196 -13.51 1.05 10.28
C ARG A 196 -12.90 -0.08 11.11
N ARG A 197 -13.66 -0.61 12.06
CA ARG A 197 -13.21 -1.73 12.91
C ARG A 197 -12.89 -2.98 12.10
N LEU A 198 -13.67 -3.26 11.06
CA LEU A 198 -13.39 -4.35 10.13
C LEU A 198 -12.04 -4.17 9.44
N GLY A 199 -11.79 -3.00 8.86
CA GLY A 199 -10.51 -2.67 8.19
C GLY A 199 -9.32 -2.78 9.13
N TYR A 200 -9.45 -2.22 10.34
CA TYR A 200 -8.45 -2.35 11.39
C TYR A 200 -8.12 -3.82 11.68
N ALA A 201 -9.14 -4.63 12.01
CA ALA A 201 -8.94 -6.02 12.39
C ALA A 201 -8.34 -6.85 11.25
N LEU A 202 -8.83 -6.66 10.02
CA LEU A 202 -8.31 -7.34 8.83
C LEU A 202 -6.86 -6.96 8.56
N GLY A 203 -6.52 -5.67 8.62
CA GLY A 203 -5.17 -5.19 8.36
C GLY A 203 -4.16 -5.65 9.40
N MET A 204 -4.55 -5.64 10.68
CA MET A 204 -3.71 -6.17 11.77
C MET A 204 -3.47 -7.67 11.59
N ALA A 205 -4.54 -8.45 11.36
CA ALA A 205 -4.42 -9.88 11.13
C ALA A 205 -3.60 -10.20 9.88
N PHE A 206 -3.78 -9.44 8.79
CA PHE A 206 -3.03 -9.59 7.55
C PHE A 206 -1.53 -9.46 7.79
N GLN A 207 -1.08 -8.41 8.49
CA GLN A 207 0.35 -8.21 8.73
C GLN A 207 0.92 -9.23 9.72
N ILE A 208 0.18 -9.63 10.76
CA ILE A 208 0.64 -10.68 11.68
C ILE A 208 0.88 -11.99 10.93
N VAL A 209 -0.02 -12.35 10.00
CA VAL A 209 0.16 -13.55 9.18
C VAL A 209 1.33 -13.41 8.22
N ASP A 210 1.50 -12.24 7.59
CA ASP A 210 2.62 -11.95 6.68
C ASP A 210 3.97 -12.11 7.41
N ASP A 211 4.12 -11.49 8.59
CA ASP A 211 5.31 -11.60 9.42
C ASP A 211 5.58 -13.06 9.84
N ILE A 212 4.56 -13.85 10.21
CA ILE A 212 4.73 -15.28 10.53
C ILE A 212 5.19 -16.08 9.31
N LEU A 213 4.66 -15.78 8.12
CA LEU A 213 5.04 -16.46 6.88
C LEU A 213 6.48 -16.13 6.48
N ASP A 214 6.98 -14.94 6.79
CA ASP A 214 8.39 -14.59 6.57
C ASP A 214 9.34 -15.39 7.46
N PHE A 215 8.91 -15.82 8.66
CA PHE A 215 9.71 -16.71 9.52
C PHE A 215 9.60 -18.20 9.14
N THR A 216 8.46 -18.62 8.58
CA THR A 216 8.13 -20.05 8.39
C THR A 216 8.18 -20.53 6.94
N GLY A 217 8.21 -19.60 5.98
CA GLY A 217 8.24 -19.90 4.56
C GLY A 217 9.55 -20.55 4.10
N SER A 218 9.48 -21.26 2.99
CA SER A 218 10.69 -21.66 2.25
C SER A 218 11.18 -20.47 1.39
N PRO A 219 12.49 -20.32 1.13
CA PRO A 219 13.01 -19.23 0.26
C PRO A 219 12.39 -19.19 -1.13
N ALA A 220 11.81 -20.30 -1.61
CA ALA A 220 11.11 -20.39 -2.89
C ALA A 220 9.67 -19.83 -2.84
N GLN A 221 9.10 -19.58 -1.66
CA GLN A 221 7.75 -19.07 -1.46
C GLN A 221 7.73 -17.61 -0.98
N MET A 222 8.83 -17.12 -0.41
CA MET A 222 9.01 -15.73 -0.02
C MET A 222 9.46 -14.92 -1.24
N GLY A 223 8.63 -14.00 -1.71
CA GLY A 223 8.90 -13.14 -2.85
C GLY A 223 9.96 -12.07 -2.60
N GLY A 224 11.20 -12.48 -2.31
CA GLY A 224 12.40 -11.71 -2.65
C GLY A 224 13.02 -10.78 -1.61
N GLN A 225 12.97 -11.07 -0.31
CA GLN A 225 13.91 -10.46 0.64
C GLN A 225 14.76 -11.54 1.30
N ASP A 226 15.96 -11.74 0.77
CA ASP A 226 16.98 -12.54 1.42
C ASP A 226 17.66 -11.67 2.51
N HIS A 227 17.19 -11.76 3.74
CA HIS A 227 17.80 -11.09 4.90
C HIS A 227 19.20 -11.65 5.27
N ARG A 228 19.78 -12.57 4.48
CA ARG A 228 21.12 -13.13 4.75
C ARG A 228 22.29 -12.31 4.21
N LEU A 229 22.05 -11.17 3.57
CA LEU A 229 23.10 -10.26 3.10
C LEU A 229 23.26 -9.05 4.04
N CYS A 230 23.34 -9.30 5.35
CA CYS A 230 23.99 -8.35 6.26
C CYS A 230 25.51 -8.55 6.16
N PRO A 231 26.31 -7.56 5.73
CA PRO A 231 27.76 -7.65 5.83
C PRO A 231 28.17 -7.41 7.29
N THR A 232 28.15 -8.46 8.10
CA THR A 232 28.79 -8.42 9.43
C THR A 232 30.30 -8.63 9.27
N ASN A 233 31.06 -7.64 9.75
CA ASN A 233 32.50 -7.54 10.03
C ASN A 233 33.40 -6.82 8.99
N PRO A 234 34.00 -5.68 9.35
CA PRO A 234 35.23 -5.23 8.70
C PRO A 234 36.39 -6.15 9.10
N PRO A 235 37.35 -6.43 8.19
CA PRO A 235 38.51 -7.24 8.52
C PRO A 235 39.40 -6.50 9.52
N SER A 236 39.80 -7.21 10.58
CA SER A 236 40.83 -6.79 11.52
C SER A 236 42.11 -6.42 10.77
N ARG A 237 42.53 -5.16 10.88
CA ARG A 237 43.86 -4.73 10.43
C ARG A 237 44.89 -5.17 11.47
N SER A 238 45.76 -6.09 11.10
CA SER A 238 47.11 -6.24 11.65
C SER A 238 48.05 -5.27 10.97
#